data_AF-A0A672M6Y2-F1
#
_entry.id   AF-A0A672M6Y2-F1
#
_cell.length_a   1.000
_cell.length_b   1.000
_cell.length_c   1.000
_cell.angle_alpha   90.00
_cell.angle_beta   90.00
_cell.angle_gamma   90.00
#
_symmetry.space_group_name_H-M   'P 1'
#
loop_
_entity.id
_entity.type
_entity.pdbx_description
1 polymer ?
#
loop_
_entity_poly.entity_id
_entity_poly.type
_entity_poly.pdbx_seq_one_letter_code
_entity_poly.pdbx_strand_id
1 'polypeptide(L)'
;CCSHVIPPGFDYKTCNVLVSLQPQCSEISDCVFEGRDMEDIGAGDQGLMFGYATDETEECMPLTILLAHKLNAKMKELSKTGVCPWILPDSKTQVTVEYRDNMGAVEPLRVHTLVISVQHSPDITLADIRHSLMEKVVKAVVPAKYLDDKTIYHLLPSGKFLAGGPQEKGFLGKKVLHVHWNFIVHLEIYVDFKIKFLKNCICRSVLF
;
A
#
# COMPACT_ATOMS: atom_id res chain seq x y z
N CYS A 1 26.71 -5.08 31.68
CA CYS A 1 25.83 -4.23 30.86
C CYS A 1 25.48 -4.96 29.57
N CYS A 2 24.47 -5.83 29.58
CA CYS A 2 23.97 -6.46 28.36
C CYS A 2 22.85 -5.60 27.80
N SER A 3 23.15 -4.83 26.76
CA SER A 3 22.16 -4.20 25.90
C SER A 3 21.22 -5.28 25.37
N HIS A 4 19.97 -5.24 25.82
CA HIS A 4 18.90 -6.13 25.35
C HIS A 4 18.52 -5.70 23.93
N VAL A 5 19.34 -6.07 22.95
CA VAL A 5 18.96 -6.00 21.54
C VAL A 5 17.90 -7.06 21.34
N ILE A 6 16.64 -6.64 21.29
CA ILE A 6 15.55 -7.52 20.85
C ILE A 6 15.92 -7.96 19.42
N PRO A 7 16.11 -9.26 19.16
CA PRO A 7 16.52 -9.72 17.85
C PRO A 7 15.47 -9.29 16.81
N PRO A 8 15.88 -8.93 15.58
CA PRO A 8 14.94 -8.72 14.49
C PRO A 8 14.02 -9.95 14.42
N GLY A 9 12.71 -9.72 14.30
CA GLY A 9 11.68 -10.78 14.40
C GLY A 9 11.79 -11.93 13.39
N PHE A 10 12.82 -11.90 12.52
CA PHE A 10 13.21 -12.91 11.57
C PHE A 10 14.69 -12.76 11.19
N ASP A 11 15.40 -13.87 11.05
CA ASP A 11 16.80 -13.91 10.60
C ASP A 11 16.96 -14.95 9.48
N TYR A 12 17.53 -14.51 8.36
CA TYR A 12 17.74 -15.36 7.18
C TYR A 12 18.78 -16.46 7.40
N LYS A 13 19.67 -16.32 8.39
CA LYS A 13 20.72 -17.32 8.70
C LYS A 13 20.21 -18.48 9.55
N THR A 14 19.13 -18.27 10.29
CA THR A 14 18.63 -19.21 11.30
C THR A 14 17.18 -19.66 11.05
N CYS A 15 16.51 -19.12 10.03
CA CYS A 15 15.15 -19.52 9.70
C CYS A 15 15.10 -20.94 9.11
N ASN A 16 14.04 -21.66 9.45
CA ASN A 16 13.75 -22.94 8.83
C ASN A 16 13.12 -22.72 7.45
N VAL A 17 13.70 -23.34 6.43
CA VAL A 17 13.18 -23.33 5.07
C VAL A 17 12.59 -24.70 4.77
N LEU A 18 11.26 -24.77 4.65
CA LEU A 18 10.56 -25.96 4.20
C LEU A 18 10.27 -25.84 2.71
N VAL A 19 10.78 -26.78 1.93
CA VAL A 19 10.60 -26.83 0.48
C VAL A 19 9.61 -27.93 0.14
N SER A 20 8.48 -27.57 -0.46
CA SER A 20 7.49 -28.50 -1.01
C SER A 20 7.19 -28.08 -2.45
N LEU A 21 8.10 -28.45 -3.35
CA LEU A 21 8.00 -28.16 -4.78
C LEU A 21 7.76 -29.47 -5.54
N GLN A 22 6.83 -29.42 -6.49
CA GLN A 22 6.52 -30.51 -7.40
C GLN A 22 6.65 -29.99 -8.84
N PRO A 23 6.94 -30.87 -9.82
CA PRO A 23 6.92 -30.48 -11.23
C PRO A 23 5.51 -30.00 -11.62
N GLN A 24 5.44 -29.13 -12.63
CA GLN A 24 4.17 -28.75 -13.23
C GLN A 24 3.47 -29.98 -13.81
N CYS A 25 2.13 -30.02 -13.74
CA CYS A 25 1.34 -31.09 -14.34
C CYS A 25 1.58 -31.15 -15.85
N SER A 26 1.91 -32.33 -16.39
CA SER A 26 2.18 -32.52 -17.82
C SER A 26 0.97 -32.15 -18.68
N GLU A 27 -0.25 -32.45 -18.23
CA GLU A 27 -1.48 -32.08 -18.96
C GLU A 27 -1.63 -30.57 -19.15
N ILE A 28 -1.15 -29.77 -18.17
CA ILE A 28 -1.14 -28.30 -18.28
C ILE A 28 -0.07 -27.87 -19.28
N SER A 29 1.14 -28.43 -19.18
CA SER A 29 2.24 -28.11 -20.11
C SER A 29 1.87 -28.40 -21.57
N ASP A 30 1.25 -29.55 -21.82
CA ASP A 30 0.76 -29.99 -23.13
C ASP A 30 -0.27 -29.01 -23.72
N CYS A 31 -1.16 -28.48 -22.88
CA CYS A 31 -2.18 -27.54 -23.30
C CYS A 31 -1.65 -26.11 -23.51
N VAL A 32 -0.56 -25.73 -22.84
CA VAL A 32 -0.06 -24.36 -22.80
C VAL A 32 1.07 -24.14 -23.81
N PHE A 33 2.13 -24.96 -23.80
CA PHE A 33 3.37 -24.63 -24.54
C PHE A 33 4.08 -25.81 -25.23
N GLU A 34 3.84 -27.08 -24.87
CA GLU A 34 4.58 -28.19 -25.49
C GLU A 34 4.29 -28.30 -26.99
N GLY A 35 5.36 -28.40 -27.80
CA GLY A 35 5.27 -28.50 -29.25
C GLY A 35 4.74 -27.25 -29.97
N ARG A 36 4.67 -26.10 -29.29
CA ARG A 36 4.21 -24.82 -29.85
C ARG A 36 5.36 -23.84 -30.03
N ASP A 37 5.25 -22.99 -31.05
CA ASP A 37 6.12 -21.83 -31.20
C ASP A 37 5.78 -20.77 -30.16
N MET A 38 6.74 -19.88 -29.85
CA MET A 38 6.62 -18.86 -28.80
C MET A 38 5.42 -17.92 -29.00
N GLU A 39 5.01 -17.67 -30.24
CA GLU A 39 3.89 -16.79 -30.58
C GLU A 39 2.52 -17.47 -30.39
N ASP A 40 2.49 -18.81 -30.32
CA ASP A 40 1.28 -19.64 -30.25
C ASP A 40 1.04 -20.29 -28.88
N ILE A 41 1.79 -19.84 -27.86
CA ILE A 41 1.63 -20.30 -26.47
C ILE A 41 0.23 -19.90 -25.96
N GLY A 42 -0.49 -20.87 -25.40
CA GLY A 42 -1.81 -20.66 -24.81
C GLY A 42 -1.75 -19.93 -23.47
N ALA A 43 -2.90 -19.42 -23.00
CA ALA A 43 -3.00 -18.90 -21.65
C ALA A 43 -2.76 -20.02 -20.62
N GLY A 44 -1.93 -19.75 -19.61
CA GLY A 44 -1.57 -20.74 -18.58
C GLY A 44 -2.71 -21.09 -17.61
N ASP A 45 -3.70 -20.20 -17.48
CA ASP A 45 -4.93 -20.41 -16.71
C ASP A 45 -6.01 -19.45 -17.21
N GLN A 46 -7.27 -19.74 -16.87
CA GLN A 46 -8.38 -18.82 -17.10
C GLN A 46 -8.35 -17.66 -16.10
N GLY A 47 -8.64 -16.44 -16.57
CA GLY A 47 -8.68 -15.27 -15.70
C GLY A 47 -9.11 -14.00 -16.43
N LEU A 48 -9.43 -12.99 -15.64
CA LEU A 48 -9.70 -11.63 -16.13
C LEU A 48 -8.61 -10.71 -15.60
N MET A 49 -8.10 -9.83 -16.46
CA MET A 49 -7.08 -8.85 -16.12
C MET A 49 -7.60 -7.46 -16.47
N PHE A 50 -7.37 -6.51 -15.56
CA PHE A 50 -7.75 -5.12 -15.75
C PHE A 50 -6.51 -4.25 -15.77
N GLY A 51 -6.40 -3.40 -16.78
CA GLY A 51 -5.43 -2.31 -16.82
C GLY A 51 -6.11 -0.98 -16.49
N TYR A 52 -5.38 -0.06 -15.86
CA TYR A 52 -5.78 1.34 -15.84
C TYR A 52 -4.62 2.29 -15.76
N ALA A 53 -4.94 3.50 -16.18
CA ALA A 53 -4.13 4.69 -16.11
C ALA A 53 -5.03 5.86 -15.72
N THR A 54 -4.46 6.82 -15.01
CA THR A 54 -5.11 8.08 -14.62
C THR A 54 -4.12 9.20 -14.86
N ASP A 55 -4.56 10.34 -15.36
CA ASP A 55 -3.71 11.50 -15.66
C ASP A 55 -3.40 12.35 -14.41
N GLU A 56 -3.86 11.94 -13.22
CA GLU A 56 -3.63 12.66 -11.97
C GLU A 56 -2.14 12.74 -11.55
N THR A 57 -1.27 11.85 -12.09
CA THR A 57 0.19 11.93 -11.96
C THR A 57 0.91 11.60 -13.27
N GLU A 58 2.17 12.04 -13.39
CA GLU A 58 3.01 11.78 -14.57
C GLU A 58 3.27 10.28 -14.79
N GLU A 59 3.27 9.48 -13.71
CA GLU A 59 3.44 8.02 -13.78
C GLU A 59 2.15 7.27 -14.15
N CYS A 60 1.08 7.98 -14.52
CA CYS A 60 -0.23 7.43 -14.86
C CYS A 60 -0.90 6.60 -13.74
N MET A 61 -0.60 6.90 -12.47
CA MET A 61 -1.04 6.11 -11.31
C MET A 61 -1.80 6.97 -10.30
N PRO A 62 -2.73 6.40 -9.51
CA PRO A 62 -3.42 7.18 -8.49
C PRO A 62 -2.45 7.78 -7.46
N LEU A 63 -2.59 9.07 -7.17
CA LEU A 63 -1.77 9.82 -6.23
C LEU A 63 -1.79 9.18 -4.83
N THR A 64 -2.95 8.66 -4.40
CA THR A 64 -3.10 7.95 -3.12
C THR A 64 -2.11 6.79 -2.96
N ILE A 65 -2.10 5.85 -3.91
CA ILE A 65 -1.22 4.66 -3.84
C ILE A 65 0.23 5.03 -4.11
N LEU A 66 0.48 5.99 -5.00
CA LEU A 66 1.81 6.50 -5.29
C LEU A 66 2.46 7.10 -4.04
N LEU A 67 1.75 7.97 -3.31
CA LEU A 67 2.24 8.56 -2.07
C LEU A 67 2.46 7.49 -0.99
N ALA A 68 1.52 6.54 -0.82
CA ALA A 68 1.67 5.46 0.16
C ALA A 68 2.94 4.62 -0.08
N HIS A 69 3.23 4.26 -1.33
CA HIS A 69 4.45 3.55 -1.71
C HIS A 69 5.71 4.40 -1.53
N LYS A 70 5.69 5.67 -1.97
CA LYS A 70 6.82 6.59 -1.79
C LYS A 70 7.16 6.80 -0.31
N LEU A 71 6.16 6.82 0.59
CA LEU A 71 6.38 6.88 2.05
C LEU A 71 7.10 5.62 2.58
N ASN A 72 6.68 4.42 2.17
CA ASN A 72 7.37 3.17 2.55
C ASN A 72 8.79 3.11 2.00
N ALA A 73 8.98 3.52 0.74
CA ALA A 73 10.29 3.58 0.12
C ALA A 73 11.23 4.55 0.87
N LYS A 74 10.73 5.72 1.27
CA LYS A 74 11.50 6.69 2.05
C LYS A 74 11.88 6.16 3.43
N MET A 75 10.97 5.51 4.15
CA MET A 75 11.30 4.86 5.43
C MET A 75 12.39 3.79 5.26
N LYS A 76 12.31 2.99 4.19
CA LYS A 76 13.33 2.00 3.88
C LYS A 76 14.69 2.62 3.56
N GLU A 77 14.71 3.73 2.82
CA GLU A 77 15.92 4.51 2.53
C GLU A 77 16.56 5.02 3.83
N LEU A 78 15.79 5.67 4.71
CA LEU A 78 16.28 6.23 5.98
C LEU A 78 16.80 5.16 6.95
N SER A 79 16.19 3.97 6.92
CA SER A 79 16.67 2.79 7.66
C SER A 79 18.02 2.31 7.10
N LYS A 80 18.14 2.18 5.77
CA LYS A 80 19.38 1.72 5.11
C LYS A 80 20.54 2.71 5.24
N THR A 81 20.28 4.00 5.17
CA THR A 81 21.32 5.04 5.29
C THR A 81 21.76 5.30 6.73
N GLY A 82 21.05 4.73 7.71
CA GLY A 82 21.33 4.95 9.13
C GLY A 82 20.87 6.31 9.66
N VAL A 83 20.14 7.12 8.88
CA VAL A 83 19.57 8.40 9.33
C VAL A 83 18.46 8.18 10.37
N CYS A 84 17.71 7.09 10.23
CA CYS A 84 16.71 6.62 11.20
C CYS A 84 16.97 5.14 11.51
N PRO A 85 18.02 4.81 12.28
CA PRO A 85 18.46 3.42 12.51
C PRO A 85 17.46 2.62 13.35
N TRP A 86 16.53 3.31 14.01
CA TRP A 86 15.45 2.70 14.79
C TRP A 86 14.31 2.15 13.92
N ILE A 87 14.23 2.48 12.62
CA ILE A 87 13.20 1.94 11.72
C ILE A 87 13.54 0.49 11.37
N LEU A 88 12.63 -0.42 11.69
CA LEU A 88 12.72 -1.83 11.34
C LEU A 88 11.90 -2.14 10.05
N PRO A 89 12.08 -3.33 9.43
CA PRO A 89 11.60 -3.58 8.07
C PRO A 89 10.08 -3.58 7.86
N ASP A 90 9.29 -3.85 8.89
CA ASP A 90 7.82 -3.94 8.76
C ASP A 90 7.17 -2.56 8.90
N SER A 91 6.50 -2.11 7.84
CA SER A 91 5.79 -0.84 7.81
C SER A 91 4.54 -0.90 6.94
N LYS A 92 3.56 -0.08 7.30
CA LYS A 92 2.26 0.05 6.65
C LYS A 92 1.92 1.54 6.57
N THR A 93 1.53 2.00 5.38
CA THR A 93 1.15 3.40 5.12
C THR A 93 -0.22 3.43 4.45
N GLN A 94 -1.00 4.45 4.77
CA GLN A 94 -2.29 4.71 4.14
C GLN A 94 -2.44 6.21 3.94
N VAL A 95 -2.90 6.60 2.74
CA VAL A 95 -3.09 8.00 2.36
C VAL A 95 -4.51 8.17 1.85
N THR A 96 -5.24 9.10 2.44
CA THR A 96 -6.57 9.53 1.98
C THR A 96 -6.44 10.90 1.35
N VAL A 97 -6.84 11.03 0.09
CA VAL A 97 -6.79 12.27 -0.69
C VAL A 97 -8.21 12.73 -0.97
N GLU A 98 -8.44 14.03 -0.85
CA GLU A 98 -9.67 14.69 -1.28
C GLU A 98 -9.55 15.02 -2.77
N TYR A 99 -10.56 14.62 -3.54
CA TYR A 99 -10.60 14.78 -4.99
C TYR A 99 -11.79 15.63 -5.41
N ARG A 100 -11.64 16.29 -6.56
CA ARG A 100 -12.73 16.92 -7.30
C ARG A 100 -13.03 16.13 -8.57
N ASP A 101 -14.31 15.93 -8.86
CA ASP A 101 -14.75 15.41 -10.16
C ASP A 101 -14.59 16.50 -11.23
N ASN A 102 -13.93 16.15 -12.32
CA ASN A 102 -13.70 17.00 -13.47
C ASN A 102 -14.14 16.26 -14.74
N MET A 103 -15.46 16.19 -14.95
CA MET A 103 -16.08 15.56 -16.12
C MET A 103 -15.66 14.08 -16.30
N GLY A 104 -15.53 13.33 -15.20
CA GLY A 104 -15.12 11.93 -15.21
C GLY A 104 -13.63 11.70 -14.97
N ALA A 105 -12.79 12.73 -15.09
CA ALA A 105 -11.43 12.72 -14.53
C ALA A 105 -11.45 13.14 -13.05
N VAL A 106 -10.44 12.75 -12.29
CA VAL A 106 -10.31 13.11 -10.87
C VAL A 106 -9.12 14.02 -10.65
N GLU A 107 -9.34 15.17 -10.02
CA GLU A 107 -8.30 16.13 -9.70
C GLU A 107 -7.99 16.09 -8.18
N PRO A 108 -6.75 15.76 -7.77
CA PRO A 108 -6.37 15.71 -6.37
C PRO A 108 -6.24 17.13 -5.80
N LEU A 109 -7.01 17.43 -4.75
CA LEU A 109 -6.98 18.74 -4.10
C LEU A 109 -5.98 18.77 -2.95
N ARG A 110 -6.07 17.80 -2.04
CA ARG A 110 -5.28 17.76 -0.79
C ARG A 110 -5.24 16.39 -0.14
N VAL A 111 -4.25 16.15 0.73
CA VAL A 111 -4.20 14.96 1.58
C VAL A 111 -5.03 15.17 2.84
N HIS A 112 -6.17 14.48 2.94
CA HIS A 112 -7.06 14.54 4.09
C HIS A 112 -6.46 13.85 5.32
N THR A 113 -6.06 12.58 5.18
CA THR A 113 -5.54 11.77 6.30
C THR A 113 -4.33 10.95 5.86
N LEU A 114 -3.31 10.90 6.71
CA LEU A 114 -2.12 10.07 6.53
C LEU A 114 -1.93 9.17 7.76
N VAL A 115 -1.82 7.86 7.53
CA VAL A 115 -1.52 6.87 8.57
C VAL A 115 -0.16 6.23 8.28
N ILE A 116 0.72 6.19 9.28
CA ILE A 116 1.98 5.43 9.24
C ILE A 116 2.07 4.56 10.48
N SER A 117 2.23 3.26 10.27
CA SER A 117 2.64 2.32 11.31
C SER A 117 3.97 1.71 10.87
N VAL A 118 4.97 1.76 11.75
CA VAL A 118 6.31 1.28 11.46
C VAL A 118 6.85 0.54 12.66
N GLN A 119 7.42 -0.63 12.42
CA GLN A 119 8.13 -1.39 13.43
C GLN A 119 9.38 -0.62 13.84
N HIS A 120 9.66 -0.54 15.14
CA HIS A 120 10.76 0.28 15.64
C HIS A 120 11.56 -0.38 16.77
N SER A 121 12.79 0.10 16.97
CA SER A 121 13.62 -0.24 18.12
C SER A 121 12.95 0.18 19.45
N PRO A 122 13.12 -0.57 20.55
CA PRO A 122 12.60 -0.19 21.86
C PRO A 122 13.21 1.12 22.44
N ASP A 123 14.35 1.57 21.92
CA ASP A 123 15.12 2.67 22.52
C ASP A 123 14.62 4.07 22.16
N ILE A 124 13.68 4.20 21.21
CA ILE A 124 13.16 5.49 20.76
C ILE A 124 11.80 5.83 21.40
N THR A 125 11.62 7.10 21.76
CA THR A 125 10.35 7.58 22.33
C THR A 125 9.29 7.79 21.24
N LEU A 126 8.01 7.67 21.60
CA LEU A 126 6.91 7.93 20.66
C LEU A 126 6.93 9.36 20.11
N ALA A 127 7.37 10.34 20.90
CA ALA A 127 7.48 11.73 20.46
C ALA A 127 8.53 11.88 19.35
N ASP A 128 9.70 11.26 19.53
CA ASP A 128 10.80 11.29 18.55
C ASP A 128 10.44 10.54 17.26
N ILE A 129 9.72 9.41 17.38
CA ILE A 129 9.17 8.68 16.23
C ILE A 129 8.25 9.61 15.44
N ARG A 130 7.24 10.22 16.09
CA ARG A 130 6.27 11.09 15.42
C ARG A 130 6.93 12.28 14.76
N HIS A 131 7.88 12.92 15.46
CA HIS A 131 8.63 14.04 14.91
C HIS A 131 9.48 13.62 13.69
N SER A 132 10.21 12.50 13.80
CA SER A 132 11.04 12.00 12.70
C SER A 132 10.22 11.57 11.48
N LEU A 133 9.08 10.91 11.69
CA LEU A 133 8.16 10.54 10.61
C LEU A 133 7.59 11.78 9.93
N MET A 134 7.22 12.82 10.69
CA MET A 134 6.72 14.06 10.10
C MET A 134 7.79 14.76 9.25
N GLU A 135 8.96 15.05 9.83
CA GLU A 135 9.98 15.88 9.17
C GLU A 135 10.73 15.16 8.06
N LYS A 136 11.11 13.89 8.29
CA LYS A 136 12.02 13.16 7.39
C LYS A 136 11.29 12.26 6.39
N VAL A 137 10.02 11.92 6.64
CA VAL A 137 9.23 11.01 5.79
C VAL A 137 8.10 11.76 5.11
N VAL A 138 7.16 12.32 5.88
CA VAL A 138 5.95 12.95 5.32
C VAL A 138 6.31 14.20 4.51
N LYS A 139 6.99 15.17 5.10
CA LYS A 139 7.37 16.42 4.40
C LYS A 139 8.37 16.22 3.27
N ALA A 140 9.15 15.13 3.31
CA ALA A 140 10.09 14.78 2.25
C ALA A 140 9.41 14.15 1.02
N VAL A 141 8.26 13.50 1.21
CA VAL A 141 7.58 12.73 0.15
C VAL A 141 6.34 13.46 -0.38
N VAL A 142 5.52 14.03 0.51
CA VAL A 142 4.26 14.65 0.14
C VAL A 142 4.51 16.11 -0.22
N PRO A 143 4.22 16.55 -1.47
CA PRO A 143 4.34 17.94 -1.86
C PRO A 143 3.56 18.86 -0.93
N ALA A 144 4.17 19.97 -0.49
CA ALA A 144 3.57 20.90 0.45
C ALA A 144 2.21 21.46 -0.02
N LYS A 145 1.99 21.57 -1.34
CA LYS A 145 0.70 22.00 -1.91
C LYS A 145 -0.50 21.13 -1.51
N TYR A 146 -0.26 19.87 -1.12
CA TYR A 146 -1.31 18.96 -0.68
C TYR A 146 -1.46 18.88 0.83
N LEU A 147 -0.62 19.57 1.61
CA LEU A 147 -0.64 19.56 3.07
C LEU A 147 -1.16 20.90 3.58
N ASP A 148 -2.08 20.85 4.54
CA ASP A 148 -2.61 22.02 5.22
C ASP A 148 -2.88 21.75 6.70
N ASP A 149 -3.33 22.78 7.43
CA ASP A 149 -3.62 22.72 8.86
C ASP A 149 -4.76 21.76 9.23
N LYS A 150 -5.55 21.31 8.23
CA LYS A 150 -6.64 20.34 8.40
C LYS A 150 -6.21 18.91 8.10
N THR A 151 -4.99 18.68 7.61
CA THR A 151 -4.49 17.32 7.38
C THR A 151 -4.34 16.56 8.70
N ILE A 152 -4.95 15.39 8.76
CA ILE A 152 -4.96 14.52 9.93
C ILE A 152 -3.79 13.54 9.84
N TYR A 153 -2.95 13.51 10.88
CA TYR A 153 -1.77 12.64 10.93
C TYR A 153 -1.90 11.59 12.02
N HIS A 154 -2.01 10.33 11.62
CA HIS A 154 -1.94 9.17 12.51
C HIS A 154 -0.55 8.53 12.41
N LEU A 155 0.41 9.10 13.14
CA LEU A 155 1.79 8.64 13.17
C LEU A 155 2.01 7.70 14.37
N LEU A 156 2.19 6.41 14.05
CA LEU A 156 2.24 5.30 14.99
C LEU A 156 1.04 5.32 15.96
N PRO A 157 -0.20 5.16 15.47
CA PRO A 157 -1.40 5.24 16.31
C PRO A 157 -1.47 4.15 17.38
N SER A 158 -0.81 2.99 17.16
CA SER A 158 -0.70 1.93 18.16
C SER A 158 0.15 2.32 19.38
N GLY A 159 0.91 3.42 19.28
CA GLY A 159 1.85 3.88 20.31
C GLY A 159 3.14 3.06 20.39
N LYS A 160 3.08 1.74 20.24
CA LYS A 160 4.24 0.84 20.16
C LYS A 160 4.05 -0.20 19.07
N PHE A 161 5.13 -0.53 18.36
CA PHE A 161 5.18 -1.63 17.40
C PHE A 161 6.58 -2.25 17.40
N LEU A 162 6.82 -3.17 18.35
CA LEU A 162 8.14 -3.77 18.57
C LEU A 162 8.27 -5.13 17.87
N ALA A 163 7.25 -6.00 18.03
CA ALA A 163 7.17 -7.30 17.37
C ALA A 163 6.50 -7.12 16.00
N GLY A 164 7.16 -7.57 14.93
CA GLY A 164 6.69 -7.42 13.54
C GLY A 164 7.40 -8.40 12.59
N GLY A 165 7.05 -8.37 11.31
CA GLY A 165 7.57 -9.31 10.31
C GLY A 165 6.82 -10.65 10.29
N PRO A 166 7.43 -11.76 9.85
CA PRO A 166 6.76 -13.06 9.64
C PRO A 166 6.28 -13.75 10.94
N GLN A 167 6.48 -13.14 12.11
CA GLN A 167 5.70 -13.45 13.30
C GLN A 167 4.20 -13.20 13.07
N GLU A 168 3.85 -12.21 12.24
CA GLU A 168 2.54 -12.11 11.58
C GLU A 168 2.53 -13.04 10.35
N LYS A 169 1.55 -13.97 10.26
CA LYS A 169 1.46 -14.97 9.19
C LYS A 169 1.32 -14.35 7.78
N GLY A 170 2.44 -14.16 7.08
CA GLY A 170 2.50 -13.79 5.66
C GLY A 170 2.15 -14.96 4.75
N PHE A 171 1.49 -14.68 3.61
CA PHE A 171 1.28 -15.64 2.53
C PHE A 171 1.36 -14.90 1.19
N LEU A 172 1.86 -15.57 0.15
CA LEU A 172 1.95 -14.99 -1.20
C LEU A 172 0.55 -14.58 -1.69
N GLY A 173 0.43 -13.42 -2.34
CA GLY A 173 -0.86 -12.94 -2.88
C GLY A 173 -1.79 -12.25 -1.87
N LYS A 174 -1.49 -12.16 -0.56
CA LYS A 174 -2.34 -11.43 0.41
C LYS A 174 -2.41 -9.90 0.21
N LYS A 175 -1.63 -9.36 -0.71
CA LYS A 175 -1.51 -7.92 -0.96
C LYS A 175 -1.84 -7.54 -2.42
N VAL A 176 -2.69 -8.31 -3.14
CA VAL A 176 -3.05 -8.01 -4.55
C VAL A 176 -3.53 -6.56 -4.72
N LEU A 177 -4.36 -6.05 -3.81
CA LEU A 177 -4.84 -4.65 -3.85
C LEU A 177 -3.72 -3.62 -3.65
N HIS A 178 -2.74 -3.91 -2.77
CA HIS A 178 -1.56 -3.05 -2.60
C HIS A 178 -0.63 -3.05 -3.81
N VAL A 179 -0.61 -4.16 -4.57
CA VAL A 179 0.27 -4.34 -5.74
C VAL A 179 -0.36 -3.73 -6.98
N HIS A 180 -1.66 -3.94 -7.18
CA HIS A 180 -2.30 -3.56 -8.42
C HIS A 180 -3.22 -2.34 -8.28
N TRP A 181 -4.08 -2.24 -7.25
CA TRP A 181 -5.16 -1.26 -7.27
C TRP A 181 -5.82 -0.96 -5.92
N ASN A 182 -5.97 0.32 -5.61
CA ASN A 182 -6.86 0.84 -4.56
C ASN A 182 -8.32 1.04 -5.07
N PHE A 183 -8.73 0.29 -6.11
CA PHE A 183 -10.04 0.45 -6.78
C PHE A 183 -11.23 0.29 -5.82
N ILE A 184 -11.06 -0.49 -4.75
CA ILE A 184 -12.14 -0.74 -3.78
C ILE A 184 -12.33 0.43 -2.80
N VAL A 185 -11.29 1.21 -2.47
CA VAL A 185 -11.47 2.42 -1.65
C VAL A 185 -12.11 3.54 -2.47
N HIS A 186 -11.85 3.57 -3.79
CA HIS A 186 -12.63 4.41 -4.69
C HIS A 186 -14.09 3.95 -4.75
N LEU A 187 -14.38 2.64 -4.70
CA LEU A 187 -15.76 2.15 -4.63
C LEU A 187 -16.45 2.53 -3.31
N GLU A 188 -15.80 2.49 -2.14
CA GLU A 188 -16.41 2.94 -0.88
C GLU A 188 -16.65 4.47 -0.85
N ILE A 189 -15.70 5.26 -1.36
CA ILE A 189 -15.88 6.73 -1.49
C ILE A 189 -16.98 7.05 -2.53
N TYR A 190 -17.08 6.27 -3.61
CA TYR A 190 -18.16 6.43 -4.60
C TYR A 190 -19.51 5.93 -4.09
N VAL A 191 -19.56 4.86 -3.28
CA VAL A 191 -20.80 4.30 -2.71
C VAL A 191 -21.40 5.28 -1.70
N ASP A 192 -20.58 5.96 -0.89
CA ASP A 192 -21.07 7.01 0.01
C ASP A 192 -21.61 8.23 -0.75
N PHE A 193 -21.00 8.59 -1.88
CA PHE A 193 -21.47 9.68 -2.75
C PHE A 193 -22.76 9.29 -3.52
N LYS A 194 -22.86 8.05 -4.03
CA LYS A 194 -24.03 7.55 -4.77
C LYS A 194 -25.24 7.28 -3.87
N ILE A 195 -25.07 6.86 -2.63
CA ILE A 195 -26.21 6.65 -1.70
C ILE A 195 -26.91 7.98 -1.37
N LYS A 196 -26.17 9.10 -1.33
CA LYS A 196 -26.76 10.45 -1.21
C LYS A 196 -27.44 10.92 -2.50
N PHE A 197 -26.89 10.57 -3.67
CA PHE A 197 -27.44 10.99 -4.96
C PHE A 197 -28.70 10.18 -5.37
N LEU A 198 -28.70 8.86 -5.14
CA LEU A 198 -29.83 7.98 -5.43
C LEU A 198 -31.07 8.26 -4.57
N LYS A 199 -30.91 8.73 -3.33
CA LYS A 199 -32.04 9.17 -2.49
C LYS A 199 -32.77 10.40 -3.05
N ASN A 200 -32.08 11.27 -3.80
CA ASN A 200 -32.68 12.47 -4.40
C ASN A 200 -33.18 12.26 -5.84
N CYS A 201 -32.66 11.26 -6.58
CA CYS A 201 -33.11 10.98 -7.94
C CYS A 201 -34.29 9.99 -8.04
N ILE A 202 -34.47 9.06 -7.08
CA ILE A 202 -35.54 8.05 -7.15
C ILE A 202 -36.94 8.65 -6.89
N CYS A 203 -37.06 9.84 -6.32
CA CYS A 203 -38.35 10.52 -6.12
C CYS A 203 -38.88 11.30 -7.34
N ARG A 204 -38.25 11.26 -8.52
CA ARG A 204 -38.68 12.07 -9.68
C ARG A 204 -38.95 11.35 -11.01
N SER A 205 -38.85 10.02 -11.06
CA SER A 205 -38.97 9.29 -12.34
C SER A 205 -40.02 8.17 -12.36
N VAL A 206 -40.98 8.16 -11.42
CA VAL A 206 -42.18 7.31 -11.51
C VAL A 206 -43.38 8.18 -11.88
N LEU A 207 -43.48 8.53 -13.15
CA LEU A 207 -44.73 8.91 -13.82
C LEU A 207 -44.49 8.84 -15.34
N PHE A 208 -45.31 7.99 -15.97
CA PHE A 208 -45.29 7.48 -17.35
C PHE A 208 -44.38 6.28 -17.63
#